data_AF-A0A1D3JF72-F1
#
_entry.id   AF-A0A1D3JF72-F1
#
_cell.length_a   1.000
_cell.length_b   1.000
_cell.length_c   1.000
_cell.angle_alpha   90.00
_cell.angle_beta   90.00
_cell.angle_gamma   90.00
#
_symmetry.space_group_name_H-M   'P 1'
#
loop_
_entity.id
_entity.type
_entity.pdbx_description
1 polymer ?
#
loop_
_entity_poly.entity_id
_entity_poly.type
_entity_poly.pdbx_seq_one_letter_code
_entity_poly.pdbx_strand_id
1 'polypeptide(L)'
;MTTSDASNCELTSEKHYSNLGSVTKKGPSKSFCNSDENLPNMCDDLKEFCWKLEENLKLFKEKVVPNDVKKSCTYINLWLQDQVINTVPSKNTIICISSLHSIWEKVKDTLADSIKNSCVAQLPPISIGSREKWKKMHDYNENCEYLKTAFKSKENCKEKYCKYVANISNIYNEFLHVCNGTNKQRCPEYWDIFKNNYEGASEIEEACNDIYQKLGYYKIKVHFGEQDIEEYIEQYETEYIFSFLEKLI
;
A
#
# COMPACT_ATOMS: atom_id res chain seq x y z
N MET A 1 -5.45 -37.21 9.79
CA MET A 1 -5.82 -36.72 8.46
C MET A 1 -5.18 -35.36 8.28
N THR A 2 -4.08 -35.31 7.53
CA THR A 2 -3.34 -34.10 7.19
C THR A 2 -4.10 -33.35 6.11
N THR A 3 -4.75 -32.24 6.48
CA THR A 3 -5.24 -31.27 5.52
C THR A 3 -4.03 -30.62 4.86
N SER A 4 -3.87 -30.85 3.56
CA SER A 4 -2.78 -30.29 2.76
C SER A 4 -2.78 -28.77 2.82
N ASP A 5 -1.64 -28.17 3.18
CA ASP A 5 -1.31 -26.74 3.07
C ASP A 5 -1.17 -26.25 1.61
N ALA A 6 -1.93 -26.84 0.69
CA ALA A 6 -1.76 -26.71 -0.76
C ALA A 6 -2.50 -25.51 -1.39
N SER A 7 -2.96 -24.52 -0.60
CA SER A 7 -3.76 -23.39 -1.16
C SER A 7 -3.35 -22.00 -0.68
N ASN A 8 -2.37 -21.86 0.21
CA ASN A 8 -2.03 -20.53 0.71
C ASN A 8 -1.11 -19.78 -0.29
N CYS A 9 -1.71 -19.09 -1.26
CA CYS A 9 -1.04 -18.17 -2.19
C CYS A 9 -0.83 -16.77 -1.58
N GLU A 10 -0.67 -16.69 -0.26
CA GLU A 10 -0.42 -15.44 0.46
C GLU A 10 0.98 -14.89 0.16
N LEU A 11 1.04 -13.61 -0.18
CA LEU A 11 2.27 -12.85 -0.40
C LEU A 11 2.85 -12.34 0.93
N THR A 12 4.14 -12.00 0.95
CA THR A 12 4.83 -11.52 2.16
C THR A 12 4.15 -10.30 2.78
N SER A 13 3.80 -9.31 1.96
CA SER A 13 3.08 -8.10 2.39
C SER A 13 1.68 -8.41 2.91
N GLU A 14 0.92 -9.32 2.27
CA GLU A 14 -0.40 -9.77 2.74
C GLU A 14 -0.28 -10.32 4.17
N LYS A 15 0.73 -11.16 4.44
CA LYS A 15 1.02 -11.68 5.78
C LYS A 15 1.32 -10.57 6.80
N HIS A 16 2.03 -9.51 6.40
CA HIS A 16 2.29 -8.36 7.27
C HIS A 16 0.98 -7.66 7.68
N TYR A 17 0.08 -7.39 6.73
CA TYR A 17 -1.21 -6.76 7.04
C TYR A 17 -2.13 -7.68 7.84
N SER A 18 -2.15 -8.99 7.55
CA SER A 18 -2.87 -9.99 8.34
C SER A 18 -2.42 -9.97 9.81
N ASN A 19 -1.12 -9.82 10.06
CA ASN A 19 -0.58 -9.71 11.42
C ASN A 19 -0.99 -8.40 12.13
N LEU A 20 -1.04 -7.27 11.40
CA LEU A 20 -1.56 -6.02 11.97
C LEU A 20 -3.04 -6.14 12.34
N GLY A 21 -3.83 -6.79 11.47
CA GLY A 21 -5.27 -6.99 11.66
C GLY A 21 -5.65 -8.02 12.72
N SER A 22 -4.74 -8.95 13.06
CA SER A 22 -5.00 -10.03 14.04
C SER A 22 -4.85 -9.62 15.50
N VAL A 23 -4.35 -8.40 15.77
CA VAL A 23 -4.24 -7.86 17.13
C VAL A 23 -5.63 -7.81 17.78
N THR A 24 -5.87 -8.74 18.71
CA THR A 24 -7.13 -8.89 19.43
C THR A 24 -7.25 -7.85 20.56
N LYS A 25 -8.26 -6.96 20.50
CA LYS A 25 -9.04 -6.52 21.69
C LYS A 25 -10.14 -5.48 21.40
N LYS A 26 -11.15 -5.49 22.29
CA LYS A 26 -12.10 -4.40 22.58
C LYS A 26 -11.33 -3.17 23.07
N GLY A 27 -11.65 -1.99 22.54
CA GLY A 27 -11.01 -0.74 22.93
C GLY A 27 -10.97 -0.56 24.46
N PRO A 28 -9.80 -0.31 25.06
CA PRO A 28 -9.73 -0.03 26.49
C PRO A 28 -10.55 1.22 26.81
N SER A 29 -11.07 1.35 28.03
CA SER A 29 -11.87 2.53 28.45
C SER A 29 -11.13 3.86 28.26
N LYS A 30 -9.79 3.85 28.28
CA LYS A 30 -8.91 5.01 28.08
C LYS A 30 -8.34 5.14 26.65
N SER A 31 -8.93 4.47 25.66
CA SER A 31 -8.48 4.59 24.27
C SER A 31 -8.72 5.99 23.72
N PHE A 32 -7.76 6.48 22.92
CA PHE A 32 -7.91 7.75 22.20
C PHE A 32 -9.04 7.69 21.15
N CYS A 33 -9.39 6.48 20.69
CA CYS A 33 -10.46 6.22 19.72
C CYS A 33 -11.88 6.27 20.30
N ASN A 34 -12.03 6.39 21.63
CA ASN A 34 -13.35 6.42 22.26
C ASN A 34 -13.96 7.83 22.33
N SER A 35 -13.18 8.88 22.06
CA SER A 35 -13.68 10.25 22.04
C SER A 35 -14.16 10.63 20.65
N ASP A 36 -15.42 11.04 20.55
CA ASP A 36 -16.02 11.56 19.31
C ASP A 36 -15.34 12.88 18.86
N GLU A 37 -14.61 13.55 19.76
CA GLU A 37 -13.76 14.69 19.41
C GLU A 37 -12.54 14.27 18.56
N ASN A 38 -12.11 13.01 18.66
CA ASN A 38 -10.93 12.49 17.97
C ASN A 38 -11.26 11.76 16.68
N LEU A 39 -12.38 11.04 16.66
CA LEU A 39 -12.86 10.31 15.48
C LEU A 39 -14.27 10.82 15.14
N PRO A 40 -14.43 11.62 14.07
CA PRO A 40 -15.72 12.17 13.69
C PRO A 40 -16.73 11.06 13.33
N ASN A 41 -18.02 11.32 13.56
CA ASN A 41 -19.10 10.34 13.30
C ASN A 41 -19.10 9.78 11.87
N MET A 42 -18.65 10.56 10.88
CA MET A 42 -18.54 10.11 9.49
C MET A 42 -17.47 9.01 9.27
N CYS A 43 -16.71 8.69 10.32
CA CYS A 43 -15.67 7.69 10.40
C CYS A 43 -16.01 6.60 11.44
N ASP A 44 -17.26 6.51 11.91
CA ASP A 44 -17.67 5.56 12.98
C ASP A 44 -17.40 4.09 12.61
N ASP A 45 -17.53 3.73 11.33
CA ASP A 45 -17.22 2.39 10.81
C ASP A 45 -15.73 2.01 10.99
N LEU A 46 -14.86 2.99 11.25
CA LEU A 46 -13.43 2.80 11.52
C LEU A 46 -13.12 2.67 13.00
N LYS A 47 -14.11 2.64 13.91
CA LYS A 47 -13.86 2.61 15.36
C LYS A 47 -13.08 1.37 15.79
N GLU A 48 -13.43 0.19 15.28
CA GLU A 48 -12.69 -1.04 15.56
C GLU A 48 -11.26 -0.96 14.99
N PHE A 49 -11.13 -0.46 13.75
CA PHE A 49 -9.83 -0.26 13.12
C PHE A 49 -8.95 0.69 13.94
N CYS A 50 -9.52 1.79 14.46
CA CYS A 50 -8.82 2.75 15.30
C CYS A 50 -8.22 2.08 16.54
N TRP A 51 -8.95 1.18 17.20
CA TRP A 51 -8.40 0.44 18.33
C TRP A 51 -7.23 -0.45 17.93
N LYS A 52 -7.32 -1.14 16.79
CA LYS A 52 -6.20 -1.96 16.27
C LYS A 52 -5.00 -1.10 15.90
N LEU A 53 -5.21 0.08 15.33
CA LEU A 53 -4.17 1.06 15.05
C LEU A 53 -3.45 1.46 16.34
N GLU A 54 -4.19 1.88 17.36
CA GLU A 54 -3.65 2.30 18.66
C GLU A 54 -2.83 1.18 19.32
N GLU A 55 -3.32 -0.05 19.31
CA GLU A 55 -2.60 -1.19 19.90
C GLU A 55 -1.32 -1.53 19.13
N ASN A 56 -1.36 -1.55 17.79
CA ASN A 56 -0.15 -1.78 16.98
C ASN A 56 0.93 -0.71 17.23
N LEU A 57 0.54 0.56 17.39
CA LEU A 57 1.49 1.64 17.72
C LEU A 57 2.10 1.47 19.13
N LYS A 58 1.33 0.98 20.10
CA LYS A 58 1.83 0.72 21.47
C LYS A 58 2.85 -0.42 21.52
N LEU A 59 2.78 -1.40 20.61
CA LEU A 59 3.77 -2.48 20.53
C LEU A 59 5.19 -1.97 20.24
N PHE A 60 5.34 -0.73 19.75
CA PHE A 60 6.66 -0.12 19.58
C PHE A 60 7.38 0.13 20.90
N LYS A 61 6.69 0.17 22.05
CA LYS A 61 7.34 0.25 23.37
C LYS A 61 8.37 -0.88 23.60
N GLU A 62 8.20 -2.00 22.90
CA GLU A 62 9.04 -3.20 23.03
C GLU A 62 10.17 -3.26 21.99
N LYS A 63 10.20 -2.34 21.00
CA LYS A 63 11.19 -2.36 19.92
C LYS A 63 12.40 -1.47 20.22
N VAL A 64 13.61 -2.01 20.02
CA VAL A 64 14.89 -1.35 20.38
C VAL A 64 15.58 -0.71 19.16
N VAL A 65 15.23 -1.10 17.93
CA VAL A 65 15.96 -0.70 16.71
C VAL A 65 15.17 0.33 15.88
N PRO A 66 15.69 1.56 15.67
CA PRO A 66 14.97 2.63 14.97
C PRO A 66 14.58 2.34 13.50
N ASN A 67 15.43 1.62 12.75
CA ASN A 67 15.11 1.27 11.35
C ASN A 67 13.92 0.31 11.24
N ASP A 68 13.79 -0.63 12.18
CA ASP A 68 12.66 -1.54 12.25
C ASP A 68 11.36 -0.79 12.58
N VAL A 69 11.47 0.29 13.36
CA VAL A 69 10.36 1.20 13.65
C VAL A 69 9.93 1.94 12.38
N LYS A 70 10.83 2.61 11.64
CA LYS A 70 10.46 3.33 10.40
C LYS A 70 9.77 2.41 9.39
N LYS A 71 10.29 1.20 9.17
CA LYS A 71 9.66 0.19 8.30
C LYS A 71 8.26 -0.20 8.80
N SER A 72 8.13 -0.48 10.10
CA SER A 72 6.83 -0.82 10.70
C SER A 72 5.81 0.33 10.55
N CYS A 73 6.24 1.58 10.75
CA CYS A 73 5.39 2.75 10.61
C CYS A 73 4.94 2.96 9.16
N THR A 74 5.80 2.65 8.18
CA THR A 74 5.40 2.70 6.77
C THR A 74 4.26 1.71 6.50
N TYR A 75 4.38 0.47 6.98
CA TYR A 75 3.30 -0.52 6.89
C TYR A 75 2.01 -0.07 7.57
N ILE A 76 2.09 0.46 8.80
CA ILE A 76 0.89 0.95 9.52
C ILE A 76 0.25 2.12 8.78
N ASN A 77 1.03 3.04 8.21
CA ASN A 77 0.50 4.18 7.45
C ASN A 77 -0.24 3.73 6.18
N LEU A 78 0.36 2.80 5.43
CA LEU A 78 -0.26 2.25 4.22
C LEU A 78 -1.51 1.42 4.57
N TRP A 79 -1.45 0.64 5.65
CA TRP A 79 -2.60 -0.11 6.16
C TRP A 79 -3.74 0.82 6.58
N LEU A 80 -3.45 1.90 7.31
CA LEU A 80 -4.42 2.91 7.68
C LEU A 80 -5.10 3.51 6.46
N GLN A 81 -4.33 3.96 5.48
CA GLN A 81 -4.90 4.58 4.28
C GLN A 81 -5.78 3.61 3.51
N ASP A 82 -5.31 2.37 3.31
CA ASP A 82 -6.07 1.30 2.64
C ASP A 82 -7.38 0.97 3.35
N GLN A 83 -7.34 0.81 4.68
CA GLN A 83 -8.54 0.52 5.47
C GLN A 83 -9.56 1.66 5.38
N VAL A 84 -9.12 2.91 5.42
CA VAL A 84 -10.03 4.05 5.27
C VAL A 84 -10.63 4.09 3.87
N ILE A 85 -9.81 3.98 2.82
CA ILE A 85 -10.24 4.00 1.41
C ILE A 85 -11.30 2.93 1.15
N ASN A 86 -11.13 1.73 1.71
CA ASN A 86 -12.04 0.60 1.50
C ASN A 86 -13.29 0.61 2.41
N THR A 87 -13.34 1.48 3.43
CA THR A 87 -14.43 1.48 4.41
C THR A 87 -15.37 2.66 4.25
N VAL A 88 -14.85 3.87 4.02
CA VAL A 88 -15.66 5.10 4.05
C VAL A 88 -15.93 5.66 2.65
N PRO A 89 -17.04 6.38 2.44
CA PRO A 89 -17.29 7.06 1.16
C PRO A 89 -16.14 8.00 0.78
N SER A 90 -15.81 8.08 -0.52
CA SER A 90 -14.65 8.83 -1.03
C SER A 90 -14.58 10.29 -0.56
N LYS A 91 -15.74 10.95 -0.39
CA LYS A 91 -15.85 12.33 0.11
C LYS A 91 -15.36 12.51 1.56
N ASN A 92 -15.34 11.43 2.35
CA ASN A 92 -14.94 11.43 3.76
C ASN A 92 -13.51 10.90 3.96
N THR A 93 -12.92 10.22 2.95
CA THR A 93 -11.65 9.49 3.06
C THR A 93 -10.51 10.34 3.64
N ILE A 94 -10.29 11.55 3.10
CA ILE A 94 -9.19 12.41 3.56
C ILE A 94 -9.40 12.88 5.00
N ILE A 95 -10.64 13.19 5.38
CA ILE A 95 -10.99 13.60 6.75
C ILE A 95 -10.71 12.44 7.71
N CYS A 96 -11.19 11.23 7.39
CA CYS A 96 -10.99 10.07 8.25
C CYS A 96 -9.52 9.64 8.36
N ILE A 97 -8.73 9.72 7.27
CA ILE A 97 -7.28 9.51 7.33
C ILE A 97 -6.65 10.53 8.28
N SER A 98 -7.00 11.81 8.13
CA SER A 98 -6.45 12.91 8.96
C SER A 98 -6.79 12.72 10.44
N SER A 99 -8.02 12.32 10.76
CA SER A 99 -8.45 12.03 12.14
C SER A 99 -7.68 10.86 12.75
N LEU A 100 -7.50 9.76 12.02
CA LEU A 100 -6.72 8.62 12.48
C LEU A 100 -5.22 8.96 12.63
N HIS A 101 -4.66 9.80 11.76
CA HIS A 101 -3.31 10.34 11.92
C HIS A 101 -3.20 11.24 13.17
N SER A 102 -4.22 12.04 13.49
CA SER A 102 -4.22 12.80 14.74
C SER A 102 -4.21 11.89 15.97
N ILE A 103 -4.99 10.80 15.94
CA ILE A 103 -4.99 9.79 17.01
C ILE A 103 -3.63 9.09 17.11
N TRP A 104 -3.04 8.71 15.97
CA TRP A 104 -1.68 8.16 15.92
C TRP A 104 -0.70 9.08 16.65
N GLU A 105 -0.68 10.37 16.33
CA GLU A 105 0.24 11.32 16.94
C GLU A 105 0.04 11.41 18.47
N LYS A 106 -1.22 11.40 18.95
CA LYS A 106 -1.53 11.34 20.39
C LYS A 106 -1.01 10.07 21.06
N VAL A 107 -1.14 8.91 20.41
CA VAL A 107 -0.59 7.64 20.92
C VAL A 107 0.93 7.72 20.99
N LYS A 108 1.55 8.23 19.92
CA LYS A 108 2.99 8.37 19.78
C LYS A 108 3.60 9.27 20.85
N ASP A 109 2.91 10.34 21.25
CA ASP A 109 3.37 11.22 22.34
C ASP A 109 3.55 10.50 23.68
N THR A 110 2.92 9.32 23.85
CA THR A 110 3.09 8.46 25.03
C THR A 110 4.27 7.48 24.94
N LEU A 111 4.99 7.45 23.82
CA LEU A 111 6.14 6.56 23.57
C LEU A 111 7.47 7.23 23.93
N ALA A 112 8.59 6.50 23.84
CA ALA A 112 9.93 7.07 24.02
C ALA A 112 10.33 7.97 22.83
N ASP A 113 11.12 9.02 23.06
CA ASP A 113 11.45 10.04 22.05
C ASP A 113 12.16 9.47 20.80
N SER A 114 12.96 8.40 20.96
CA SER A 114 13.58 7.68 19.83
C SER A 114 12.55 7.09 18.86
N ILE A 115 11.39 6.65 19.38
CA ILE A 115 10.27 6.12 18.59
C ILE A 115 9.45 7.27 18.01
N LYS A 116 9.23 8.36 18.77
CA LYS A 116 8.44 9.51 18.31
C LYS A 116 8.96 10.10 17.01
N ASN A 117 10.28 10.22 16.91
CA ASN A 117 10.94 10.84 15.76
C ASN A 117 11.04 9.92 14.53
N SER A 118 10.94 8.60 14.72
CA SER A 118 11.05 7.62 13.62
C SER A 118 9.70 7.25 12.99
N CYS A 119 8.58 7.65 13.61
CA CYS A 119 7.24 7.19 13.27
C CYS A 119 6.24 8.36 13.06
N VAL A 120 6.59 9.31 12.21
CA VAL A 120 5.76 10.49 11.93
C VAL A 120 4.67 10.15 10.92
N ALA A 121 3.42 10.47 11.25
CA ALA A 121 2.31 10.32 10.31
C ALA A 121 2.51 11.23 9.08
N GLN A 122 2.44 10.66 7.88
CA GLN A 122 2.61 11.39 6.63
C GLN A 122 1.31 11.38 5.82
N LEU A 123 0.82 12.58 5.50
CA LEU A 123 -0.34 12.80 4.63
C LEU A 123 0.03 13.72 3.46
N PRO A 124 0.77 13.22 2.46
CA PRO A 124 1.10 14.02 1.29
C PRO A 124 -0.20 14.39 0.52
N PRO A 125 -0.25 15.55 -0.16
CA PRO A 125 -1.43 16.04 -0.88
C PRO A 125 -1.60 15.32 -2.22
N ILE A 126 -1.79 14.01 -2.17
CA ILE A 126 -2.03 13.14 -3.32
C ILE A 126 -3.46 12.60 -3.32
N SER A 127 -3.93 12.22 -4.51
CA SER A 127 -5.24 11.63 -4.74
C SER A 127 -5.40 10.27 -4.06
N ILE A 128 -6.65 9.80 -3.95
CA ILE A 128 -6.96 8.47 -3.42
C ILE A 128 -6.32 7.39 -4.29
N GLY A 129 -6.44 7.46 -5.63
CA GLY A 129 -5.85 6.47 -6.52
C GLY A 129 -4.32 6.42 -6.42
N SER A 130 -3.65 7.57 -6.21
CA SER A 130 -2.20 7.57 -5.96
C SER A 130 -1.83 6.82 -4.68
N ARG A 131 -2.63 6.91 -3.61
CA ARG A 131 -2.39 6.21 -2.33
C ARG A 131 -2.47 4.70 -2.47
N GLU A 132 -3.44 4.21 -3.23
CA GLU A 132 -3.58 2.77 -3.51
C GLU A 132 -2.36 2.24 -4.27
N LYS A 133 -1.87 3.01 -5.25
CA LYS A 133 -0.67 2.67 -6.04
C LYS A 133 0.60 2.70 -5.20
N TRP A 134 0.73 3.69 -4.30
CA TRP A 134 1.79 3.78 -3.32
C TRP A 134 1.88 2.50 -2.47
N LYS A 135 0.75 2.05 -1.93
CA LYS A 135 0.70 0.77 -1.20
C LYS A 135 1.14 -0.40 -2.07
N LYS A 136 0.63 -0.54 -3.30
CA LYS A 136 1.02 -1.63 -4.21
C LYS A 136 2.51 -1.64 -4.54
N MET A 137 3.13 -0.47 -4.77
CA MET A 137 4.57 -0.35 -4.98
C MET A 137 5.37 -0.78 -3.75
N HIS A 138 4.97 -0.33 -2.56
CA HIS A 138 5.60 -0.77 -1.31
C HIS A 138 5.44 -2.27 -1.08
N ASP A 139 4.25 -2.82 -1.31
CA ASP A 139 3.97 -4.25 -1.19
C ASP A 139 4.85 -5.07 -2.15
N TYR A 140 5.07 -4.58 -3.38
CA TYR A 140 5.97 -5.24 -4.33
C TYR A 140 7.43 -5.25 -3.87
N ASN A 141 7.93 -4.19 -3.23
CA ASN A 141 9.29 -4.18 -2.68
C ASN A 141 9.55 -5.35 -1.72
N GLU A 142 8.51 -5.79 -1.04
CA GLU A 142 8.57 -6.84 -0.02
C GLU A 142 8.23 -8.22 -0.62
N ASN A 143 7.43 -8.23 -1.68
CA ASN A 143 7.02 -9.44 -2.39
C ASN A 143 8.02 -9.89 -3.45
N CYS A 144 8.85 -9.01 -4.01
CA CYS A 144 9.70 -9.30 -5.17
C CYS A 144 10.62 -10.51 -4.92
N GLU A 145 11.40 -10.49 -3.83
CA GLU A 145 12.30 -11.60 -3.48
C GLU A 145 11.56 -12.91 -3.23
N TYR A 146 10.37 -12.84 -2.63
CA TYR A 146 9.52 -14.01 -2.47
C TYR A 146 9.09 -14.57 -3.82
N LEU A 147 8.60 -13.73 -4.73
CA LEU A 147 8.11 -14.12 -6.05
C LEU A 147 9.18 -14.80 -6.91
N LYS A 148 10.43 -14.33 -6.87
CA LYS A 148 11.58 -14.95 -7.59
C LYS A 148 11.73 -16.45 -7.31
N THR A 149 11.34 -16.90 -6.12
CA THR A 149 11.42 -18.31 -5.70
C THR A 149 10.07 -19.01 -5.66
N ALA A 150 8.97 -18.26 -5.50
CA ALA A 150 7.63 -18.80 -5.33
C ALA A 150 7.11 -19.52 -6.58
N PHE A 151 7.48 -19.10 -7.79
CA PHE A 151 7.03 -19.75 -9.02
C PHE A 151 7.49 -21.21 -9.14
N LYS A 152 8.62 -21.57 -8.53
CA LYS A 152 9.15 -22.94 -8.52
C LYS A 152 8.49 -23.82 -7.44
N SER A 153 8.02 -23.20 -6.36
CA SER A 153 7.53 -23.91 -5.17
C SER A 153 6.01 -23.90 -5.02
N LYS A 154 5.30 -23.00 -5.71
CA LYS A 154 3.85 -22.82 -5.66
C LYS A 154 3.26 -22.62 -7.05
N GLU A 155 3.40 -23.62 -7.90
CA GLU A 155 2.92 -23.58 -9.30
C GLU A 155 1.41 -23.29 -9.39
N ASN A 156 0.62 -23.81 -8.46
CA ASN A 156 -0.83 -23.53 -8.38
C ASN A 156 -1.17 -22.06 -8.09
N CYS A 157 -0.21 -21.28 -7.58
CA CYS A 157 -0.37 -19.85 -7.33
C CYS A 157 0.11 -18.97 -8.50
N LYS A 158 0.71 -19.57 -9.53
CA LYS A 158 1.32 -18.85 -10.66
C LYS A 158 0.36 -17.84 -11.28
N GLU A 159 -0.88 -18.24 -11.53
CA GLU A 159 -1.89 -17.34 -12.12
C GLU A 159 -2.18 -16.12 -11.23
N LYS A 160 -2.40 -16.31 -9.92
CA LYS A 160 -2.60 -15.20 -8.97
C LYS A 160 -1.39 -14.27 -8.97
N TYR A 161 -0.19 -14.83 -8.88
CA TYR A 161 1.06 -14.05 -8.82
C TYR A 161 1.31 -13.28 -10.10
N CYS A 162 1.13 -13.89 -11.27
CA CYS A 162 1.32 -13.17 -12.53
C CYS A 162 0.27 -12.09 -12.77
N LYS A 163 -0.98 -12.29 -12.35
CA LYS A 163 -1.99 -11.19 -12.38
C LYS A 163 -1.60 -10.06 -11.44
N TYR A 164 -1.07 -10.38 -10.26
CA TYR A 164 -0.51 -9.39 -9.35
C TYR A 164 0.66 -8.63 -9.99
N VAL A 165 1.63 -9.31 -10.61
CA VAL A 165 2.78 -8.67 -11.26
C VAL A 165 2.35 -7.84 -12.47
N ALA A 166 1.38 -8.29 -13.28
CA ALA A 166 0.84 -7.50 -14.38
C ALA A 166 0.27 -6.15 -13.90
N ASN A 167 -0.41 -6.12 -12.75
CA ASN A 167 -0.84 -4.88 -12.10
C ASN A 167 0.35 -3.99 -11.70
N ILE A 168 1.44 -4.59 -11.20
CA ILE A 168 2.67 -3.89 -10.84
C ILE A 168 3.35 -3.30 -12.07
N SER A 169 3.45 -4.05 -13.17
CA SER A 169 3.99 -3.57 -14.46
C SER A 169 3.24 -2.34 -14.97
N ASN A 170 1.91 -2.36 -14.85
CA ASN A 170 1.08 -1.20 -15.18
C ASN A 170 1.48 0.00 -14.31
N ILE A 171 1.48 -0.15 -12.98
CA ILE A 171 1.87 0.94 -12.05
C ILE A 171 3.29 1.45 -12.32
N TYR A 172 4.24 0.56 -12.63
CA TYR A 172 5.60 0.92 -12.99
C TYR A 172 5.65 1.83 -14.22
N ASN A 173 4.96 1.43 -15.29
CA ASN A 173 4.88 2.22 -16.52
C ASN A 173 4.27 3.61 -16.25
N GLU A 174 3.21 3.71 -15.45
CA GLU A 174 2.65 5.02 -15.05
C GLU A 174 3.67 5.88 -14.29
N PHE A 175 4.30 5.31 -13.26
CA PHE A 175 5.15 6.08 -12.36
C PHE A 175 6.51 6.43 -12.95
N LEU A 176 6.98 5.73 -13.99
CA LEU A 176 8.11 6.19 -14.80
C LEU A 176 7.89 7.62 -15.30
N HIS A 177 6.68 7.94 -15.77
CA HIS A 177 6.36 9.30 -16.23
C HIS A 177 6.12 10.25 -15.05
N VAL A 178 5.37 9.81 -14.03
CA VAL A 178 5.05 10.65 -12.85
C VAL A 178 6.31 11.10 -12.11
N CYS A 179 7.25 10.19 -11.87
CA CYS A 179 8.46 10.46 -11.09
C CYS A 179 9.58 11.14 -11.88
N ASN A 180 9.64 10.95 -13.21
CA ASN A 180 10.62 11.66 -14.06
C ASN A 180 10.13 13.04 -14.53
N GLY A 181 8.82 13.30 -14.46
CA GLY A 181 8.21 14.56 -14.92
C GLY A 181 8.15 15.68 -13.88
N THR A 182 7.27 16.66 -14.11
CA THR A 182 7.03 17.82 -13.23
C THR A 182 6.24 17.45 -11.96
N ASN A 183 5.65 16.25 -11.91
CA ASN A 183 4.81 15.76 -10.82
C ASN A 183 5.58 15.00 -9.71
N LYS A 184 6.86 15.32 -9.48
CA LYS A 184 7.72 14.64 -8.48
C LYS A 184 7.13 14.57 -7.07
N GLN A 185 6.26 15.51 -6.71
CA GLN A 185 5.56 15.50 -5.42
C GLN A 185 4.63 14.29 -5.23
N ARG A 186 4.20 13.65 -6.33
CA ARG A 186 3.39 12.42 -6.32
C ARG A 186 4.25 11.15 -6.27
N CYS A 187 5.56 11.29 -6.37
CA CYS A 187 6.49 10.17 -6.34
C CYS A 187 6.71 9.73 -4.88
N PRO A 188 6.54 8.44 -4.53
CA PRO A 188 6.82 7.98 -3.18
C PRO A 188 8.32 7.95 -2.87
N GLU A 189 8.70 8.10 -1.60
CA GLU A 189 10.11 8.04 -1.13
C GLU A 189 10.81 6.74 -1.54
N TYR A 190 10.06 5.65 -1.68
CA TYR A 190 10.56 4.32 -2.06
C TYR A 190 10.46 4.02 -3.56
N TRP A 191 10.27 5.03 -4.41
CA TRP A 191 10.22 4.85 -5.87
C TRP A 191 11.47 4.19 -6.43
N ASP A 192 12.67 4.66 -6.05
CA ASP A 192 13.92 4.12 -6.59
C ASP A 192 14.12 2.65 -6.20
N ILE A 193 13.70 2.28 -4.98
CA ILE A 193 13.71 0.89 -4.51
C ILE A 193 12.76 0.04 -5.37
N PHE A 194 11.55 0.55 -5.60
CA PHE A 194 10.54 -0.10 -6.44
C PHE A 194 11.01 -0.29 -7.87
N LYS A 195 11.54 0.77 -8.48
CA LYS A 195 12.10 0.75 -9.83
C LYS A 195 13.20 -0.31 -9.95
N ASN A 196 14.19 -0.28 -9.04
CA ASN A 196 15.30 -1.24 -9.05
C ASN A 196 14.82 -2.69 -8.86
N ASN A 197 13.85 -2.91 -7.95
CA ASN A 197 13.28 -4.23 -7.72
C ASN A 197 12.50 -4.76 -8.92
N TYR A 198 11.81 -3.89 -9.65
CA TYR A 198 11.05 -4.26 -10.85
C TYR A 198 11.99 -4.54 -12.02
N GLU A 199 12.90 -3.61 -12.35
CA GLU A 199 13.87 -3.75 -13.45
C GLU A 199 14.85 -4.91 -13.20
N GLY A 200 15.18 -5.21 -11.95
CA GLY A 200 16.10 -6.27 -11.54
C GLY A 200 15.46 -7.65 -11.34
N ALA A 201 14.21 -7.87 -11.79
CA ALA A 201 13.48 -9.12 -11.61
C ALA A 201 12.98 -9.72 -12.94
N SER A 202 13.84 -9.76 -13.96
CA SER A 202 13.49 -10.29 -15.30
C SER A 202 12.99 -11.74 -15.25
N GLU A 203 13.45 -12.54 -14.29
CA GLU A 203 13.00 -13.91 -14.07
C GLU A 203 11.50 -14.02 -13.74
N ILE A 204 10.90 -12.99 -13.12
CA ILE A 204 9.46 -12.93 -12.85
C ILE A 204 8.69 -12.73 -14.16
N GLU A 205 9.14 -11.80 -15.00
CA GLU A 205 8.54 -11.51 -16.30
C GLU A 205 8.59 -12.74 -17.21
N GLU A 206 9.74 -13.42 -17.28
CA GLU A 206 9.90 -14.67 -18.02
C GLU A 206 8.95 -15.76 -17.52
N ALA A 207 8.81 -15.91 -16.20
CA ALA A 207 7.91 -16.88 -15.62
C ALA A 207 6.43 -16.63 -15.97
N CYS A 208 6.04 -15.37 -16.17
CA CYS A 208 4.65 -14.96 -16.37
C CYS A 208 4.23 -14.77 -17.84
N ASN A 209 5.15 -14.91 -18.80
CA ASN A 209 4.91 -14.65 -20.22
C ASN A 209 3.67 -15.35 -20.80
N ASP A 210 3.40 -16.62 -20.45
CA ASP A 210 2.23 -17.35 -20.96
C ASP A 210 0.89 -16.81 -20.43
N ILE A 211 0.90 -16.22 -19.23
CA ILE A 211 -0.29 -15.59 -18.63
C ILE A 211 -0.48 -14.19 -19.20
N TYR A 212 0.60 -13.45 -19.37
CA TYR A 212 0.63 -12.14 -20.02
C TYR A 212 0.05 -12.18 -21.44
N GLN A 213 0.42 -13.18 -22.24
CA GLN A 213 -0.16 -13.38 -23.57
C GLN A 213 -1.67 -13.65 -23.55
N LYS A 214 -2.18 -14.31 -22.50
CA LYS A 214 -3.62 -14.58 -22.33
C LYS A 214 -4.39 -13.34 -21.87
N LEU A 215 -3.79 -12.52 -21.00
CA LEU A 215 -4.36 -11.24 -20.59
C LEU A 215 -4.43 -10.28 -21.78
N GLY A 216 -3.39 -10.27 -22.62
CA GLY A 216 -3.27 -9.32 -23.71
C GLY A 216 -2.84 -7.94 -23.23
N TYR A 217 -2.60 -7.07 -24.20
CA TYR A 217 -2.18 -5.69 -23.99
C TYR A 217 -3.08 -4.74 -24.76
N TYR A 218 -3.28 -3.55 -24.21
CA TYR A 218 -3.90 -2.44 -24.92
C TYR A 218 -3.06 -1.17 -24.75
N LYS A 219 -3.10 -0.32 -25.78
CA LYS A 219 -2.42 0.97 -25.77
C LYS A 219 -3.37 2.01 -25.20
N ILE A 220 -2.97 2.64 -24.11
CA ILE A 220 -3.69 3.78 -23.56
C ILE A 220 -3.02 5.05 -24.05
N LYS A 221 -3.83 5.93 -24.64
CA LYS A 221 -3.41 7.29 -25.00
C LYS A 221 -3.42 8.15 -23.74
N VAL A 222 -2.29 8.80 -23.44
CA VAL A 222 -2.11 9.59 -22.23
C VAL A 222 -1.75 11.02 -22.60
N HIS A 223 -2.36 11.96 -21.88
CA HIS A 223 -2.07 13.39 -21.98
C HIS A 223 -1.31 13.83 -20.72
N PHE A 224 -0.06 14.24 -20.89
CA PHE A 224 0.76 14.81 -19.82
C PHE A 224 0.74 16.34 -19.93
N GLY A 225 0.30 17.04 -18.89
CA GLY A 225 0.10 18.50 -18.92
C GLY A 225 1.38 19.34 -19.12
N GLU A 226 1.16 20.53 -19.69
CA GLU A 226 2.06 21.62 -20.14
C GLU A 226 2.73 21.49 -21.52
N GLN A 227 2.86 20.29 -22.07
CA GLN A 227 3.24 20.13 -23.48
C GLN A 227 2.18 19.23 -24.09
N ASP A 228 1.55 19.64 -25.20
CA ASP A 228 0.57 18.87 -25.98
C ASP A 228 1.20 17.60 -26.64
N ILE A 229 2.02 16.87 -25.89
CA ILE A 229 2.69 15.65 -26.30
C ILE A 229 1.74 14.50 -25.94
N GLU A 230 1.25 13.86 -26.99
CA GLU A 230 0.46 12.64 -26.89
C GLU A 230 1.42 11.44 -26.83
N GLU A 231 1.43 10.73 -25.70
CA GLU A 231 2.20 9.49 -25.55
C GLU A 231 1.25 8.30 -25.40
N TYR A 232 1.68 7.15 -25.91
CA TYR A 232 0.96 5.89 -25.75
C TYR A 232 1.72 5.00 -24.78
N ILE A 233 1.03 4.55 -23.73
CA ILE A 233 1.59 3.62 -22.75
C ILE A 233 0.88 2.28 -22.93
N GLU A 234 1.68 1.21 -23.02
CA GLU A 234 1.17 -0.15 -23.07
C GLU A 234 0.81 -0.64 -21.68
N GLN A 235 -0.36 -1.28 -21.58
CA GLN A 235 -0.92 -1.77 -20.35
C GLN A 235 -1.47 -3.20 -20.53
N TYR A 236 -1.24 -4.06 -19.55
CA TYR A 236 -1.92 -5.35 -19.46
C TYR A 236 -3.40 -5.18 -19.14
N GLU A 237 -4.26 -6.03 -19.73
CA GLU A 237 -5.67 -6.12 -19.34
C GLU A 237 -5.80 -6.76 -17.95
N THR A 238 -5.92 -5.90 -16.94
CA THR A 238 -6.10 -6.29 -15.55
C THR A 238 -7.21 -5.48 -14.91
N GLU A 239 -7.57 -5.77 -13.66
CA GLU A 239 -8.53 -4.96 -12.88
C GLU A 239 -8.08 -3.50 -12.70
N TYR A 240 -6.79 -3.24 -12.90
CA TYR A 240 -6.24 -1.90 -12.85
C TYR A 240 -6.32 -1.27 -14.24
N ILE A 241 -6.80 -0.04 -14.33
CA ILE A 241 -6.77 0.80 -15.54
C ILE A 241 -6.10 2.11 -15.14
N PHE A 242 -5.18 2.62 -15.95
CA PHE A 242 -4.53 3.89 -15.67
C PHE A 242 -5.52 5.01 -15.32
N SER A 243 -5.33 5.66 -14.16
CA SER A 243 -6.13 6.80 -13.72
C SER A 243 -5.46 8.13 -14.07
N PHE A 244 -5.14 8.38 -15.35
CA PHE A 244 -4.46 9.62 -15.74
C PHE A 244 -5.34 10.88 -15.66
N LEU A 245 -6.66 10.72 -15.49
CA LEU A 245 -7.63 11.80 -15.32
C LEU A 245 -8.22 11.82 -13.91
N GLU A 246 -7.37 11.92 -12.89
CA GLU A 246 -7.84 12.38 -11.59
C GLU A 246 -7.88 13.91 -11.62
N LYS A 247 -9.05 14.47 -11.94
CA LYS A 247 -9.34 15.89 -11.72
C LYS A 247 -8.90 16.24 -10.30
N LEU A 248 -7.91 17.12 -10.18
CA LEU A 248 -7.70 17.90 -8.97
C LEU A 248 -8.99 18.71 -8.80
N ILE A 249 -9.86 18.27 -7.89
CA ILE A 249 -10.96 19.08 -7.37
C ILE A 249 -10.37 20.05 -6.36
#